data_AF-A0A496AXC5-F1
#
_entry.id   AF-A0A496AXC5-F1
#
_cell.length_a   1.000
_cell.length_b   1.000
_cell.length_c   1.000
_cell.angle_alpha   90.00
_cell.angle_beta   90.00
_cell.angle_gamma   90.00
#
_symmetry.space_group_name_H-M   'P 1'
#
loop_
_entity.id
_entity.type
_entity.pdbx_description
1 polymer ?
#
loop_
_entity_poly.entity_id
_entity_poly.type
_entity_poly.pdbx_seq_one_letter_code
_entity_poly.pdbx_strand_id
1 'polypeptide(L)'
;MIPTEVVLSPQSYAKVVSELAETLGYEGISHLQLAHHLALAVSIQQENTDLVVLKELSPNPCPICHRRLTFLRETIDRFESDNSNQIRCSMGHRYPGELKVYYLSIFEHNVEDELEKPVKVCPECKGKNIQYLGSDTMFCLDCDWDSGMEPRYQIQRNSE
;
A
#
# COMPACT_ATOMS: atom_id res chain seq x y z
N MET A 1 -5.41 6.27 13.65
CA MET A 1 -4.27 5.44 13.23
C MET A 1 -3.53 6.09 12.08
N ILE A 2 -2.20 6.11 12.09
CA ILE A 2 -1.35 6.63 11.00
C ILE A 2 -0.09 5.76 10.81
N PRO A 3 0.48 5.68 9.59
CA PRO A 3 1.77 5.03 9.37
C PRO A 3 2.93 5.88 9.91
N THR A 4 3.83 5.23 10.64
CA THR A 4 4.97 5.89 11.28
C THR A 4 6.31 5.38 10.79
N GLU A 5 6.38 4.11 10.42
CA GLU A 5 7.63 3.47 10.02
C GLU A 5 7.35 2.37 9.00
N VAL A 6 8.29 2.16 8.08
CA VAL A 6 8.38 1.00 7.21
C VAL A 6 9.60 0.20 7.62
N VAL A 7 9.39 -1.06 7.97
CA VAL A 7 10.45 -2.03 8.23
C VAL A 7 10.59 -2.85 6.96
N LEU A 8 11.80 -2.89 6.40
CA LEU A 8 12.09 -3.65 5.19
C LEU A 8 13.12 -4.74 5.45
N SER A 9 13.00 -5.85 4.75
CA SER A 9 14.08 -6.81 4.63
C SER A 9 15.24 -6.22 3.80
N PRO A 10 16.48 -6.71 3.94
CA PRO A 10 17.62 -6.16 3.21
C PRO A 10 17.45 -6.28 1.69
N GLN A 11 16.76 -7.34 1.24
CA GLN A 11 16.47 -7.61 -0.16
C GLN A 11 15.45 -6.62 -0.73
N SER A 12 14.33 -6.43 -0.02
CA SER A 12 13.30 -5.46 -0.40
C SER A 12 13.84 -4.02 -0.38
N TYR A 13 14.65 -3.67 0.63
CA TYR A 13 15.32 -2.38 0.68
C TYR A 13 16.20 -2.14 -0.56
N ALA A 14 17.03 -3.12 -0.94
CA ALA A 14 17.88 -3.01 -2.12
C ALA A 14 17.06 -2.85 -3.42
N LYS A 15 15.95 -3.59 -3.55
CA LYS A 15 15.04 -3.48 -4.70
C LYS A 15 14.43 -2.07 -4.81
N VAL A 16 13.88 -1.56 -3.71
CA VAL A 16 13.27 -0.21 -3.67
C VAL A 16 14.30 0.88 -3.99
N VAL A 17 15.51 0.76 -3.45
CA VAL A 17 16.61 1.71 -3.74
C VAL A 17 16.97 1.69 -5.23
N SER A 18 17.04 0.51 -5.84
CA SER A 18 17.33 0.36 -7.28
C SER A 18 16.24 0.98 -8.15
N GLU A 19 14.97 0.64 -7.89
CA GLU A 19 13.83 1.17 -8.66
C GLU A 19 13.72 2.70 -8.54
N LEU A 20 13.97 3.24 -7.34
CA LEU A 20 13.93 4.67 -7.12
C LEU A 20 15.13 5.37 -7.79
N ALA A 21 16.31 4.74 -7.81
CA ALA A 21 17.50 5.25 -8.51
C ALA A 21 17.27 5.35 -10.02
N GLU A 22 16.66 4.31 -10.60
CA GLU A 22 16.25 4.29 -12.01
C GLU A 22 15.21 5.37 -12.33
N THR A 23 14.21 5.52 -11.47
CA THR A 23 13.11 6.49 -11.67
C THR A 23 13.60 7.94 -11.61
N LEU A 24 14.53 8.23 -10.70
CA LEU A 24 15.07 9.58 -10.51
C LEU A 24 16.32 9.87 -11.37
N GLY A 25 16.88 8.86 -12.04
CA GLY A 25 18.08 8.99 -12.87
C GLY A 25 19.34 9.31 -12.07
N TYR A 26 19.42 8.91 -10.80
CA TYR A 26 20.59 9.11 -9.94
C TYR A 26 21.38 7.82 -9.74
N GLU A 27 22.71 7.89 -9.76
CA GLU A 27 23.56 6.80 -9.31
C GLU A 27 23.61 6.77 -7.78
N GLY A 28 22.75 5.94 -7.19
CA GLY A 28 22.74 5.68 -5.75
C GLY A 28 21.83 6.60 -4.95
N ILE A 29 20.97 5.98 -4.15
CA ILE A 29 20.06 6.66 -3.24
C ILE A 29 20.45 6.33 -1.80
N SER A 30 20.67 7.37 -1.02
CA SER A 30 20.92 7.25 0.40
C SER A 30 19.66 6.86 1.17
N HIS A 31 19.85 6.20 2.31
CA HIS A 31 18.76 5.85 3.22
C HIS A 31 17.90 7.07 3.63
N LEU A 32 18.52 8.23 3.80
CA LEU A 32 17.82 9.48 4.12
C LEU A 32 16.91 9.94 2.97
N GLN A 33 17.38 9.85 1.73
CA GLN A 33 16.57 10.17 0.55
C GLN A 33 15.39 9.23 0.40
N LEU A 34 15.56 7.94 0.70
CA LEU A 34 14.46 6.98 0.70
C LEU A 34 13.41 7.33 1.77
N ALA A 35 13.83 7.60 3.00
CA ALA A 35 12.91 8.01 4.08
C ALA A 35 12.17 9.31 3.74
N HIS A 36 12.84 10.27 3.10
CA HIS A 36 12.21 11.49 2.60
C HIS A 36 11.20 11.22 1.49
N HIS A 37 11.52 10.33 0.55
CA HIS A 37 10.62 9.98 -0.54
C HIS A 37 9.34 9.30 -0.03
N LEU A 38 9.47 8.39 0.94
CA LEU A 38 8.34 7.71 1.55
C LEU A 38 7.59 8.58 2.57
N ALA A 39 8.17 9.70 3.01
CA ALA A 39 7.69 10.50 4.14
C ALA A 39 7.43 9.66 5.42
N LEU A 40 8.18 8.57 5.58
CA LEU A 40 8.11 7.62 6.69
C LEU A 40 9.53 7.34 7.18
N ALA A 41 9.68 7.01 8.46
CA ALA A 41 10.93 6.41 8.92
C ALA A 41 11.11 5.06 8.23
N VAL A 42 12.33 4.73 7.83
CA VAL A 42 12.67 3.43 7.24
C VAL A 42 13.65 2.75 8.19
N SER A 43 13.41 1.48 8.48
CA SER A 43 14.36 0.62 9.18
C SER A 43 14.57 -0.67 8.41
N ILE A 44 15.77 -1.23 8.53
CA ILE A 44 16.13 -2.48 7.87
C ILE A 44 16.30 -3.53 8.97
N GLN A 45 15.52 -4.60 8.91
CA GLN A 45 15.56 -5.70 9.88
C GLN A 45 15.83 -7.04 9.19
N GLN A 46 15.80 -8.14 9.95
CA GLN A 46 16.15 -9.50 9.50
C GLN A 46 15.36 -9.95 8.25
N GLU A 47 15.76 -11.07 7.66
CA GLU A 47 15.08 -11.65 6.49
C GLU A 47 13.57 -11.83 6.75
N ASN A 48 12.74 -11.53 5.73
CA ASN A 48 11.27 -11.60 5.74
C ASN A 48 10.53 -10.59 6.63
N THR A 49 11.15 -9.46 6.97
CA THR A 49 10.51 -8.39 7.77
C THR A 49 10.12 -7.21 6.90
N ASP A 50 9.12 -7.41 6.04
CA ASP A 50 8.55 -6.35 5.23
C ASP A 50 7.18 -5.95 5.79
N LEU A 51 7.18 -4.90 6.60
CA LEU A 51 6.05 -4.48 7.42
C LEU A 51 5.89 -2.95 7.41
N VAL A 52 4.65 -2.48 7.47
CA VAL A 52 4.31 -1.09 7.80
C VAL A 52 3.84 -1.01 9.24
N VAL A 53 4.50 -0.19 10.04
CA VAL A 53 4.13 0.08 11.44
C VAL A 53 3.13 1.22 11.46
N LEU A 54 1.94 0.91 11.97
CA LEU A 54 0.88 1.87 12.21
C LEU A 54 0.79 2.15 13.71
N LYS A 55 0.64 3.43 14.06
CA LYS A 55 0.41 3.85 15.44
C LYS A 55 -0.94 4.56 15.59
N GLU A 56 -1.58 4.34 16.71
CA GLU A 56 -2.85 4.96 17.07
C GLU A 56 -2.85 5.42 18.53
N LEU A 57 -3.20 6.69 18.73
CA LEU A 57 -3.52 7.21 20.06
C LEU A 57 -5.00 7.01 20.37
N SER A 58 -5.26 6.35 21.49
CA SER A 58 -6.59 6.11 22.04
C SER A 58 -6.68 6.73 23.44
N PRO A 59 -7.76 7.45 23.80
CA PRO A 59 -8.91 7.77 22.95
C PRO A 59 -8.64 8.93 21.99
N ASN A 60 -9.15 8.81 20.75
CA ASN A 60 -9.22 9.89 19.76
C ASN A 60 -10.55 9.72 19.01
N PRO A 61 -11.50 10.68 19.07
CA PRO A 61 -11.38 12.07 19.49
C PRO A 61 -11.18 12.29 20.99
N CYS A 62 -10.80 13.52 21.37
CA CYS A 62 -10.61 13.91 22.78
C CYS A 62 -11.89 13.66 23.59
N PRO A 63 -11.82 12.98 24.76
CA PRO A 63 -13.00 12.64 25.54
C PRO A 63 -13.66 13.87 26.22
N ILE A 64 -12.94 14.99 26.33
CA ILE A 64 -13.41 16.21 27.00
C ILE A 64 -14.09 17.17 26.01
N CYS A 65 -13.47 17.43 24.86
CA CYS A 65 -13.97 18.39 23.88
C CYS A 65 -14.46 17.77 22.56
N HIS A 66 -14.38 16.44 22.43
CA HIS A 66 -14.82 15.66 21.27
C HIS A 66 -14.19 16.05 19.92
N ARG A 67 -13.15 16.88 19.94
CA ARG A 67 -12.37 17.21 18.74
C ARG A 67 -11.36 16.11 18.45
N ARG A 68 -11.24 15.78 17.16
CA ARG A 68 -10.17 14.89 16.68
C ARG A 68 -8.81 15.51 16.94
N LEU A 69 -7.85 14.66 17.29
CA LEU A 69 -6.46 15.06 17.38
C LEU A 69 -5.94 15.40 15.98
N THR A 70 -5.31 16.57 15.87
CA THR A 70 -4.61 17.05 14.67
C THR A 70 -3.11 16.84 14.85
N PHE A 71 -2.33 16.80 13.76
CA PHE A 71 -0.87 16.62 13.82
C PHE A 71 -0.52 15.33 14.61
N LEU A 72 -1.09 14.21 14.15
CA LEU A 72 -1.05 12.94 14.88
C LEU A 72 0.38 12.41 15.05
N ARG A 73 1.25 12.62 14.07
CA ARG A 73 2.65 12.17 14.13
C ARG A 73 3.38 12.88 15.27
N GLU A 74 3.32 14.21 15.27
CA GLU A 74 3.94 15.05 16.29
C GLU A 74 3.32 14.81 17.68
N THR A 75 2.03 14.49 17.72
CA THR A 75 1.34 14.17 18.98
C THR A 75 1.78 12.82 19.53
N ILE A 76 2.00 11.82 18.66
CA ILE A 76 2.55 10.51 19.02
C ILE A 76 3.99 10.66 19.51
N ASP A 77 4.84 11.38 18.76
CA ASP A 77 6.25 11.58 19.13
C ASP A 77 6.37 12.22 20.52
N ARG A 78 5.53 13.22 20.81
CA ARG A 78 5.45 13.83 22.15
C ARG A 78 5.00 12.84 23.21
N PHE A 79 3.93 12.08 22.93
CA PHE A 79 3.40 11.08 23.86
C PHE A 79 4.45 10.03 24.22
N GLU A 80 5.23 9.56 23.24
CA GLU A 80 6.34 8.62 23.45
C GLU A 80 7.50 9.25 24.26
N SER A 81 7.76 10.56 24.08
CA SER A 81 8.84 11.26 24.79
C SER A 81 8.50 11.66 26.24
N ASP A 82 7.24 12.03 26.52
CA ASP A 82 6.86 12.65 27.80
C ASP A 82 6.70 11.64 28.95
N ASN A 83 6.66 10.32 28.68
CA ASN A 83 6.43 9.21 29.64
C ASN A 83 5.25 9.38 30.62
N SER A 84 4.42 10.41 30.43
CA SER A 84 3.34 10.79 31.33
C SER A 84 2.06 9.99 31.08
N ASN A 85 2.01 9.22 29.99
CA ASN A 85 0.83 8.52 29.49
C ASN A 85 -0.40 9.44 29.34
N GLN A 86 -0.17 10.73 29.11
CA GLN A 86 -1.22 11.73 28.88
C GLN A 86 -1.20 12.24 27.45
N ILE A 87 -2.35 12.20 26.78
CA ILE A 87 -2.56 12.85 25.49
C ILE A 87 -2.98 14.29 25.73
N ARG A 88 -2.37 15.23 24.98
CA ARG A 88 -2.78 16.63 24.95
C ARG A 88 -3.49 16.93 23.63
N CYS A 89 -4.75 17.36 23.69
CA CYS A 89 -5.46 17.81 22.48
C CYS A 89 -5.03 19.21 22.05
N SER A 90 -5.42 19.61 20.83
CA SER A 90 -5.15 20.95 20.26
C SER A 90 -5.77 22.10 21.07
N MET A 91 -6.82 21.82 21.85
CA MET A 91 -7.44 22.80 22.76
C MET A 91 -6.75 22.87 24.13
N GLY A 92 -5.72 22.05 24.37
CA GLY A 92 -4.95 22.07 25.62
C GLY A 92 -5.42 21.12 26.71
N HIS A 93 -6.56 20.42 26.55
CA HIS A 93 -6.97 19.39 27.51
C HIS A 93 -5.97 18.23 27.54
N ARG A 94 -5.70 17.74 28.75
CA ARG A 94 -4.88 16.55 29.00
C ARG A 94 -5.77 15.44 29.53
N TYR A 95 -5.57 14.23 29.03
CA TYR A 95 -6.33 13.06 29.44
C TYR A 95 -5.48 11.80 29.31
N PRO A 96 -5.76 10.75 30.11
CA PRO A 96 -5.06 9.47 29.98
C PRO A 96 -5.24 8.90 28.58
N GLY A 97 -4.16 8.33 28.02
CA GLY A 97 -4.22 7.67 26.75
C GLY A 97 -3.28 6.47 26.66
N GLU A 98 -3.49 5.69 25.62
CA GLU A 98 -2.72 4.52 25.25
C GLU A 98 -2.27 4.66 23.79
N LEU A 99 -1.07 4.16 23.50
CA LEU A 99 -0.53 4.05 22.15
C LEU A 99 -0.68 2.60 21.69
N LYS A 100 -1.52 2.36 20.70
CA LYS A 100 -1.65 1.06 20.04
C LYS A 100 -0.73 1.03 18.83
N VAL A 101 0.05 -0.04 18.74
CA VAL A 101 0.96 -0.28 17.61
C VAL A 101 0.44 -1.49 16.85
N TYR A 102 0.25 -1.34 15.56
CA TYR A 102 -0.16 -2.40 14.65
C TYR A 102 0.92 -2.61 13.60
N TYR A 103 1.13 -3.87 13.23
CA TYR A 103 2.08 -4.27 12.21
C TYR A 103 1.31 -4.83 11.03
N LEU A 104 1.43 -4.20 9.87
CA LEU A 104 0.83 -4.69 8.63
C LEU A 104 1.92 -5.31 7.76
N SER A 105 1.75 -6.56 7.37
CA SER A 105 2.66 -7.21 6.43
C SER A 105 2.49 -6.63 5.03
N ILE A 106 3.60 -6.25 4.41
CA ILE A 106 3.63 -5.82 3.00
C ILE A 106 3.38 -7.03 2.09
N PHE A 107 3.80 -8.23 2.53
CA PHE A 107 3.55 -9.50 1.84
C PHE A 107 2.43 -10.31 2.50
N GLU A 108 1.21 -9.79 2.51
CA GLU A 108 0.05 -10.66 2.56
C GLU A 108 -0.37 -10.96 1.11
N HIS A 109 0.11 -12.11 0.58
CA HIS A 109 -0.30 -12.88 -0.61
C HIS A 109 0.87 -13.22 -1.54
N ASN A 110 1.62 -14.27 -1.17
CA ASN A 110 2.32 -15.14 -2.12
C ASN A 110 1.31 -16.15 -2.71
N VAL A 111 0.31 -15.66 -3.43
CA VAL A 111 -0.46 -16.46 -4.38
C VAL A 111 -0.80 -15.51 -5.52
N GLU A 112 -0.22 -15.74 -6.69
CA GLU A 112 -0.35 -14.95 -7.94
C GLU A 112 0.53 -13.71 -8.11
N ASP A 113 1.82 -13.82 -7.73
CA ASP A 113 2.88 -13.14 -8.50
C ASP A 113 3.47 -14.13 -9.54
N GLU A 114 2.60 -14.94 -10.16
CA GLU A 114 2.84 -15.28 -11.55
C GLU A 114 2.71 -13.95 -12.29
N LEU A 115 3.85 -13.36 -12.63
CA LEU A 115 3.97 -12.37 -13.69
C LEU A 115 3.21 -12.90 -14.92
N GLU A 116 1.90 -12.64 -15.00
CA GLU A 116 1.12 -12.80 -16.21
C GLU A 116 1.73 -11.81 -17.18
N LYS A 117 2.65 -12.32 -18.00
CA LYS A 117 3.27 -11.56 -19.06
C LYS A 117 2.14 -10.93 -19.86
N PRO A 118 2.14 -9.60 -20.09
CA PRO A 118 1.09 -8.96 -20.85
C PRO A 118 0.96 -9.69 -22.18
N VAL A 119 -0.23 -10.22 -22.46
CA VAL A 119 -0.52 -10.90 -23.72
C VAL A 119 -0.41 -9.85 -24.82
N LYS A 120 0.73 -9.83 -25.51
CA LYS A 120 1.00 -8.85 -26.59
C LYS A 120 0.34 -9.22 -27.92
N VAL A 121 -0.32 -10.38 -27.98
CA VAL A 121 -0.83 -10.97 -29.22
C VAL A 121 -2.16 -11.66 -28.97
N CYS A 122 -3.18 -11.35 -29.78
CA CYS A 122 -4.51 -11.93 -29.64
C CYS A 122 -4.46 -13.45 -29.92
N PRO A 123 -5.05 -14.30 -29.07
CA PRO A 123 -5.05 -15.75 -29.28
C PRO A 123 -5.82 -16.18 -30.54
N GLU A 124 -6.89 -15.44 -30.92
CA GLU A 124 -7.73 -15.78 -32.09
C GLU A 124 -7.08 -15.35 -33.41
N CYS A 125 -6.73 -14.07 -33.54
CA CYS A 125 -6.31 -13.51 -34.83
C CYS A 125 -4.80 -13.25 -34.94
N LYS A 126 -4.04 -13.47 -33.86
CA LYS A 126 -2.61 -13.09 -33.75
C LYS A 126 -2.32 -11.60 -33.98
N GLY A 127 -3.35 -10.76 -33.90
CA GLY A 127 -3.27 -9.31 -33.94
C GLY A 127 -2.50 -8.77 -32.75
N LYS A 128 -1.82 -7.64 -32.92
CA LYS A 128 -1.05 -6.98 -31.85
C LYS A 128 -1.82 -5.83 -31.20
N ASN A 129 -2.98 -5.46 -31.75
CA ASN A 129 -3.80 -4.37 -31.26
C ASN A 129 -4.73 -4.89 -30.14
N ILE A 130 -4.19 -5.01 -28.93
CA ILE A 130 -4.93 -5.41 -27.73
C ILE A 130 -5.11 -4.19 -26.82
N GLN A 131 -6.35 -3.98 -26.37
CA GLN A 131 -6.72 -3.03 -25.34
C GLN A 131 -7.02 -3.79 -24.04
N TYR A 132 -6.45 -3.33 -22.93
CA TYR A 132 -6.71 -3.87 -21.59
C TYR A 132 -7.85 -3.06 -20.94
N LEU A 133 -8.93 -3.75 -20.56
CA LEU A 133 -10.13 -3.14 -19.96
C LEU A 133 -10.15 -3.26 -18.42
N GLY A 134 -9.33 -4.13 -17.84
CA GLY A 134 -9.19 -4.38 -16.40
C GLY A 134 -7.90 -5.16 -16.10
N SER A 135 -7.76 -5.71 -14.88
CA SER A 135 -6.61 -6.59 -14.52
C SER A 135 -6.55 -7.83 -15.41
N ASP A 136 -7.72 -8.46 -15.65
CA ASP A 136 -7.80 -9.78 -16.33
C ASP A 136 -8.67 -9.74 -17.59
N THR A 137 -9.05 -8.54 -18.05
CA THR A 137 -9.95 -8.35 -19.19
C THR A 137 -9.24 -7.70 -20.37
N MET A 138 -9.25 -8.38 -21.51
CA MET A 138 -8.55 -8.00 -22.74
C MET A 138 -9.51 -7.99 -23.92
N PHE A 139 -9.40 -6.95 -24.75
CA PHE A 139 -10.16 -6.78 -25.97
C PHE A 139 -9.24 -6.64 -27.17
N CYS A 140 -9.45 -7.43 -28.22
CA CYS A 140 -8.70 -7.32 -29.47
C CYS A 140 -9.43 -6.40 -30.45
N LEU A 141 -8.78 -5.30 -30.85
CA LEU A 141 -9.33 -4.34 -31.81
C LEU A 141 -9.31 -4.83 -33.26
N ASP A 142 -8.60 -5.93 -33.55
CA ASP A 142 -8.49 -6.49 -34.91
C ASP A 142 -9.59 -7.51 -35.22
N CYS A 143 -10.13 -8.20 -34.21
CA CYS A 143 -11.12 -9.27 -34.40
C CYS A 143 -12.29 -9.25 -33.40
N ASP A 144 -12.38 -8.18 -32.60
CA ASP A 144 -13.41 -7.98 -31.56
C ASP A 144 -13.51 -9.11 -30.53
N TRP A 145 -12.44 -9.89 -30.37
CA TRP A 145 -12.37 -10.93 -29.35
C TRP A 145 -12.21 -10.31 -27.95
N ASP A 146 -12.99 -10.80 -26.99
CA ASP A 146 -13.04 -10.31 -25.61
C ASP A 146 -12.83 -11.46 -24.64
N SER A 147 -11.83 -11.35 -23.75
CA SER A 147 -11.55 -12.34 -22.71
C SER A 147 -12.53 -12.30 -21.53
N GLY A 148 -13.33 -11.23 -21.41
CA GLY A 148 -14.28 -11.00 -20.31
C GLY A 148 -15.72 -11.42 -20.60
N MET A 149 -16.03 -12.02 -21.76
CA MET A 149 -17.39 -12.51 -22.03
C MET A 149 -17.69 -13.79 -21.26
N GLU A 150 -18.26 -13.66 -20.06
CA GLU A 150 -19.17 -14.69 -19.56
C GLU A 150 -20.39 -14.75 -20.51
N PRO A 151 -20.77 -15.93 -21.04
CA PRO A 151 -21.92 -16.05 -21.93
C PRO A 151 -23.22 -15.78 -21.15
N ARG A 152 -23.66 -14.52 -21.11
CA ARG A 152 -24.88 -14.10 -20.40
C ARG A 152 -26.19 -14.36 -21.14
N TYR A 153 -26.16 -15.10 -22.25
CA TYR A 153 -27.36 -15.51 -22.96
C TYR A 153 -27.31 -17.01 -23.27
N GLN A 154 -27.98 -17.81 -22.44
CA GLN A 154 -28.48 -19.11 -22.88
C GLN A 154 -29.50 -18.84 -23.99
N ILE A 155 -29.13 -19.15 -25.24
CA ILE A 155 -30.09 -19.29 -26.32
C ILE A 155 -31.00 -20.45 -25.91
N GLN A 156 -32.22 -20.15 -25.45
CA GLN A 156 -33.27 -21.15 -25.32
C GLN A 156 -33.54 -21.72 -26.72
N ARG A 157 -32.95 -22.88 -27.02
CA ARG A 157 -33.42 -23.74 -28.09
C ARG A 157 -34.75 -24.32 -27.62
N ASN A 158 -35.84 -23.63 -27.93
CA ASN A 158 -37.15 -24.26 -27.93
C ASN A 158 -37.12 -25.36 -28.99
N SER A 159 -37.06 -26.59 -28.49
CA SER A 159 -37.37 -27.79 -29.24
C SER A 159 -38.80 -28.13 -28.89
N GLU A 160 -39.58 -28.43 -29.93
CA GLU A 160 -41.02 -28.81 -29.98
C GLU A 160 -42.03 -27.68 -30.19
#